data_AF-A0A947VN97-F1
#
_entry.id   AF-A0A947VN97-F1
#
_cell.length_a   1.000
_cell.length_b   1.000
_cell.length_c   1.000
_cell.angle_alpha   90.00
_cell.angle_beta   90.00
_cell.angle_gamma   90.00
#
_symmetry.space_group_name_H-M   'P 1'
#
loop_
_entity.id
_entity.type
_entity.pdbx_description
1 polymer ?
#
loop_
_entity_poly.entity_id
_entity_poly.type
_entity_poly.pdbx_seq_one_letter_code
_entity_poly.pdbx_strand_id
1 'polypeptide(L)'
;MIAILLIPLIVLFNIFLAIRLYFKHDRELKPEVEMDYYRELPQDITPAVLSKLMSIQGVASKDIMATLMDLVRKKYLKIEEIQARRKKDYKFVLIEEGDSTNLKEHESYLTHWLFYSIGNGASVTLKEIKDYAKASRTQSSFRHNYNKWVKKVGAEFKKYNYFGQSKEGLKTAG
;
A
#
# COMPACT_ATOMS: atom_id res chain seq x y z
N MET A 1 11.88 13.62 -56.20
CA MET A 1 10.74 14.51 -55.89
C MET A 1 9.56 13.76 -55.26
N ILE A 2 9.11 12.63 -55.83
CA ILE A 2 7.95 11.86 -55.34
C ILE A 2 8.17 11.28 -53.91
N ALA A 3 9.38 10.81 -53.60
CA ALA A 3 9.70 10.25 -52.27
C ALA A 3 9.54 11.26 -51.11
N ILE A 4 9.75 12.56 -51.36
CA ILE A 4 9.65 13.62 -50.34
C ILE A 4 8.17 13.92 -50.03
N LEU A 5 7.27 13.73 -51.00
CA LEU A 5 5.82 13.91 -50.83
C LEU A 5 5.14 12.71 -50.15
N LEU A 6 5.76 11.53 -50.13
CA LEU A 6 5.25 10.34 -49.46
C LEU A 6 5.43 10.38 -47.93
N ILE A 7 6.47 11.06 -47.45
CA ILE A 7 6.76 11.21 -46.01
C ILE A 7 5.58 11.84 -45.24
N PRO A 8 5.03 13.01 -45.64
CA PRO A 8 3.90 13.60 -44.92
C PRO A 8 2.64 12.72 -45.00
N LEU A 9 2.44 11.98 -46.09
CA LEU A 9 1.30 11.06 -46.23
C LEU A 9 1.39 9.89 -45.24
N ILE A 10 2.59 9.32 -45.06
CA ILE A 10 2.84 8.24 -44.08
C ILE A 10 2.65 8.77 -42.65
N VAL A 11 3.11 10.00 -42.37
CA VAL A 11 2.91 10.62 -41.06
C VAL A 11 1.42 10.84 -40.77
N LEU A 12 0.67 11.40 -41.72
CA LEU A 12 -0.78 11.59 -41.59
C LEU A 12 -1.53 10.27 -41.40
N PHE A 13 -1.12 9.22 -42.13
CA PHE A 13 -1.71 7.89 -41.96
C PHE A 13 -1.46 7.31 -40.57
N ASN A 14 -0.25 7.46 -40.02
CA ASN A 14 0.06 7.03 -38.66
C ASN A 14 -0.72 7.81 -37.60
N ILE A 15 -0.86 9.14 -37.77
CA ILE A 15 -1.68 9.99 -36.88
C ILE A 15 -3.14 9.53 -36.93
N PHE A 16 -3.68 9.29 -38.12
CA PHE A 16 -5.04 8.79 -38.29
C PHE A 16 -5.25 7.43 -37.59
N LEU A 17 -4.28 6.52 -37.73
CA LEU A 17 -4.34 5.19 -37.11
C LEU A 17 -4.26 5.28 -35.58
N ALA A 18 -3.40 6.16 -35.05
CA ALA A 18 -3.30 6.44 -33.62
C ALA A 18 -4.61 7.02 -33.06
N ILE A 19 -5.21 8.01 -33.74
CA ILE A 19 -6.52 8.58 -33.36
C ILE A 19 -7.59 7.49 -33.35
N ARG A 20 -7.67 6.68 -34.41
CA ARG A 20 -8.64 5.58 -34.48
C ARG A 20 -8.45 4.57 -33.36
N LEU A 21 -7.20 4.25 -33.02
CA LEU A 21 -6.88 3.28 -31.98
C LEU A 21 -7.22 3.82 -30.58
N TYR A 22 -6.93 5.10 -30.33
CA TYR A 22 -7.33 5.83 -29.13
C TYR A 22 -8.85 5.83 -28.96
N PHE A 23 -9.62 6.25 -29.97
CA PHE A 23 -11.09 6.26 -29.88
C PHE A 23 -11.75 4.88 -29.80
N LYS A 24 -11.07 3.81 -30.21
CA LYS A 24 -11.58 2.43 -30.17
C LYS A 24 -11.26 1.72 -28.85
N HIS A 25 -10.06 1.92 -28.29
CA HIS A 25 -9.58 1.14 -27.15
C HIS A 25 -9.30 1.98 -25.90
N ASP A 26 -9.10 3.29 -26.04
CA ASP A 26 -8.71 4.21 -24.97
C ASP A 26 -9.87 5.16 -24.60
N ARG A 27 -11.11 4.76 -24.90
CA ARG A 27 -12.27 5.41 -24.29
C ARG A 27 -12.22 5.08 -22.80
N GLU A 28 -11.85 6.08 -22.00
CA GLU A 28 -11.97 6.03 -20.55
C GLU A 28 -13.35 5.47 -20.19
N LEU A 29 -13.36 4.43 -19.36
CA LEU A 29 -14.60 3.86 -18.85
C LEU A 29 -15.33 4.96 -18.10
N LYS A 30 -16.45 5.43 -18.68
CA LYS A 30 -17.33 6.35 -17.96
C LYS A 30 -17.85 5.59 -16.73
N PRO A 31 -17.75 6.18 -15.53
CA PRO A 31 -18.34 5.56 -14.34
C PRO A 31 -19.83 5.35 -14.61
N GLU A 32 -20.30 4.11 -14.43
CA GLU A 32 -21.71 3.74 -14.66
C GLU A 32 -22.65 4.32 -13.60
N VAL A 33 -22.08 4.91 -12.53
CA VAL A 33 -22.81 5.41 -11.37
C VAL A 33 -22.38 6.85 -11.09
N GLU A 34 -23.35 7.78 -11.03
CA GLU A 34 -23.15 9.10 -10.44
C GLU A 34 -22.93 8.93 -8.93
N MET A 35 -21.74 9.29 -8.45
CA MET A 35 -21.37 9.04 -7.06
C MET A 35 -21.88 10.15 -6.15
N ASP A 36 -22.96 9.87 -5.40
CA ASP A 36 -23.28 10.63 -4.20
C ASP A 36 -22.22 10.40 -3.11
N TYR A 37 -21.95 11.42 -2.31
CA TYR A 37 -20.90 11.38 -1.29
C TYR A 37 -21.17 10.28 -0.23
N TYR A 38 -20.37 9.22 -0.25
CA TYR A 38 -20.41 8.17 0.78
C TYR A 38 -19.50 8.53 1.96
N ARG A 39 -20.12 8.69 3.15
CA ARG A 39 -19.41 8.92 4.42
C ARG A 39 -18.71 7.66 4.92
N GLU A 40 -19.27 6.50 4.62
CA GLU A 40 -18.75 5.21 5.07
C GLU A 40 -17.91 4.54 3.98
N LEU A 41 -16.87 3.82 4.42
CA LEU A 41 -16.06 3.05 3.50
C LEU A 41 -16.89 1.88 2.95
N PRO A 42 -16.85 1.63 1.63
CA PRO A 42 -17.62 0.56 1.02
C PRO A 42 -17.17 -0.83 1.48
N GLN A 43 -15.93 -0.96 1.97
CA GLN A 43 -15.32 -2.20 2.46
C GLN A 43 -14.33 -1.90 3.59
N ASP A 44 -14.13 -2.86 4.51
CA ASP A 44 -13.10 -2.79 5.56
C ASP A 44 -11.69 -3.09 5.00
N ILE A 45 -11.22 -2.19 4.14
CA ILE A 45 -9.88 -2.25 3.55
C ILE A 45 -8.87 -1.57 4.47
N THR A 46 -7.77 -2.26 4.79
CA THR A 46 -6.72 -1.67 5.64
C THR A 46 -5.90 -0.64 4.85
N PRO A 47 -5.33 0.38 5.50
CA PRO A 47 -4.55 1.40 4.81
C PRO A 47 -3.38 0.86 3.98
N ALA A 48 -2.70 -0.19 4.47
CA ALA A 48 -1.60 -0.82 3.73
C ALA A 48 -2.09 -1.55 2.47
N VAL A 49 -3.26 -2.20 2.53
CA VAL A 49 -3.88 -2.84 1.36
C VAL A 49 -4.37 -1.78 0.37
N LEU A 50 -5.00 -0.71 0.86
CA LEU A 50 -5.44 0.42 0.04
C LEU A 50 -4.27 1.11 -0.68
N SER A 51 -3.12 1.26 -0.02
CA SER A 51 -1.90 1.80 -0.64
C SER A 51 -1.50 1.01 -1.89
N LYS A 52 -1.70 -0.32 -1.89
CA LYS A 52 -1.44 -1.16 -3.06
C LYS A 52 -2.44 -0.98 -4.21
N LEU A 53 -3.66 -0.54 -3.90
CA LEU A 53 -4.66 -0.16 -4.91
C LEU A 53 -4.35 1.21 -5.52
N MET A 54 -4.00 2.19 -4.67
CA MET A 54 -3.88 3.60 -5.07
C MET A 54 -2.50 4.00 -5.59
N SER A 55 -1.44 3.26 -5.23
CA SER A 55 -0.06 3.62 -5.55
C SER A 55 0.56 2.65 -6.54
N ILE A 56 1.14 3.19 -7.62
CA ILE A 56 1.98 2.44 -8.58
C ILE A 56 3.20 1.82 -7.86
N GLN A 57 3.73 2.50 -6.83
CA GLN A 57 4.87 2.02 -6.05
C GLN A 57 4.47 0.96 -5.01
N GLY A 58 3.17 0.76 -4.78
CA GLY A 58 2.64 -0.14 -3.77
C GLY A 58 2.94 0.32 -2.34
N VAL A 59 3.16 -0.66 -1.46
CA VAL A 59 3.31 -0.48 -0.01
C VAL A 59 4.66 0.17 0.33
N ALA A 60 4.61 1.27 1.08
CA ALA A 60 5.76 2.08 1.50
C ALA A 60 5.91 2.10 3.03
N SER A 61 7.04 2.64 3.51
CA SER A 61 7.33 2.74 4.96
C SER A 61 6.30 3.57 5.73
N LYS A 62 5.68 4.57 5.10
CA LYS A 62 4.57 5.36 5.65
C LYS A 62 3.36 4.47 6.02
N ASP A 63 3.18 3.35 5.32
CA ASP A 63 2.04 2.46 5.52
C ASP A 63 2.18 1.64 6.80
N ILE A 64 3.39 1.51 7.37
CA ILE A 64 3.58 1.01 8.75
C ILE A 64 2.84 1.93 9.73
N MET A 65 3.07 3.24 9.63
CA MET A 65 2.40 4.20 10.52
C MET A 65 0.90 4.22 10.28
N ALA A 66 0.45 4.20 9.02
CA ALA A 66 -0.97 4.12 8.71
C ALA A 66 -1.62 2.87 9.31
N THR A 67 -0.94 1.71 9.27
CA THR A 67 -1.42 0.47 9.90
C THR A 67 -1.45 0.58 11.41
N LEU A 68 -0.42 1.16 12.06
CA LEU A 68 -0.44 1.39 13.51
C LEU A 68 -1.60 2.30 13.94
N MET A 69 -1.87 3.37 13.19
CA MET A 69 -2.98 4.28 13.47
C MET A 69 -4.34 3.60 13.23
N ASP A 70 -4.44 2.72 12.23
CA ASP A 70 -5.64 1.90 12.03
C ASP A 70 -5.86 0.91 13.18
N LEU A 71 -4.79 0.30 13.70
CA LEU A 71 -4.86 -0.56 14.88
C LEU A 71 -5.24 0.20 16.15
N VAL A 72 -4.83 1.47 16.28
CA VAL A 72 -5.32 2.37 17.34
C VAL A 72 -6.82 2.66 17.17
N ARG A 73 -7.25 2.99 15.94
CA ARG A 73 -8.68 3.22 15.62
C ARG A 73 -9.54 2.00 15.94
N LYS A 74 -9.03 0.80 15.65
CA LYS A 74 -9.66 -0.50 15.94
C LYS A 74 -9.54 -0.94 17.40
N LYS A 75 -8.89 -0.14 18.27
CA LYS A 75 -8.70 -0.42 19.71
C LYS A 75 -7.87 -1.68 20.02
N TYR A 76 -6.98 -2.08 19.12
CA TYR A 76 -5.94 -3.08 19.43
C TYR A 76 -4.73 -2.46 20.12
N LEU A 77 -4.46 -1.19 19.82
CA LEU A 77 -3.36 -0.43 20.36
C LEU A 77 -3.86 0.84 21.04
N LYS A 78 -3.15 1.27 22.07
CA LYS A 78 -3.24 2.64 22.60
C LYS A 78 -1.99 3.41 22.18
N ILE A 79 -2.17 4.69 21.86
CA ILE A 79 -1.06 5.61 21.65
C ILE A 79 -0.95 6.58 22.83
N GLU A 80 0.26 6.79 23.32
CA GLU A 80 0.57 7.73 24.40
C GLU A 80 1.65 8.69 23.93
N GLU A 81 1.42 9.99 24.10
CA GLU A 81 2.47 10.99 23.92
C GLU A 81 3.44 10.94 25.11
N ILE A 82 4.73 10.79 24.82
CA ILE A 82 5.79 10.76 25.84
C ILE A 82 6.81 11.87 25.59
N GLN A 83 7.33 12.43 26.68
CA GLN A 83 8.38 13.44 26.65
C GLN A 83 9.75 12.74 26.54
N ALA A 84 10.32 12.69 25.34
CA ALA A 84 11.67 12.17 25.13
C ALA A 84 12.69 13.33 25.21
N ARG A 85 13.13 13.64 26.44
CA ARG A 85 14.05 14.76 26.76
C ARG A 85 13.54 16.13 26.30
N ARG A 86 13.77 16.48 25.03
CA ARG A 86 13.49 17.78 24.39
C ARG A 86 12.56 17.68 23.18
N LYS A 87 12.07 16.49 22.83
CA LYS A 87 11.17 16.25 21.70
C LYS A 87 10.01 15.36 22.13
N LYS A 88 8.84 15.61 21.53
CA LYS A 88 7.69 14.71 21.61
C LYS A 88 8.03 13.40 20.91
N ASP A 89 7.70 12.30 21.57
CA ASP A 89 7.76 10.95 21.01
C ASP A 89 6.43 10.24 21.32
N TYR A 90 6.17 9.14 20.66
CA TYR A 90 4.91 8.41 20.78
C TYR A 90 5.19 6.96 21.13
N LYS A 91 4.46 6.46 22.13
CA LYS A 91 4.51 5.07 22.59
C LYS A 91 3.22 4.37 22.20
N PHE A 92 3.35 3.25 21.51
CA PHE A 92 2.25 2.33 21.22
C PHE A 92 2.24 1.23 22.27
N VAL A 93 1.06 0.89 22.78
CA VAL A 93 0.86 -0.11 23.85
C VAL A 93 -0.22 -1.10 23.41
N LEU A 94 0.03 -2.40 23.60
CA LEU A 94 -0.97 -3.45 23.36
C LEU A 94 -2.08 -3.35 24.40
N ILE A 95 -3.32 -3.57 23.94
CA ILE A 95 -4.48 -3.67 24.83
C ILE A 95 -4.71 -5.16 25.13
N GLU A 96 -4.52 -5.57 26.39
CA GLU A 96 -4.60 -6.98 26.82
C GLU A 96 -5.99 -7.61 26.61
N GLU A 97 -7.05 -6.81 26.66
CA GLU A 97 -8.44 -7.23 26.41
C GLU A 97 -8.85 -7.20 24.92
N GLY A 98 -7.90 -6.87 24.02
CA GLY A 98 -8.18 -6.80 22.60
C GLY A 98 -8.42 -8.19 22.01
N ASP A 99 -9.61 -8.42 21.46
CA ASP A 99 -9.94 -9.66 20.75
C ASP A 99 -9.13 -9.77 19.44
N SER A 100 -7.90 -10.29 19.56
CA SER A 100 -6.95 -10.46 18.44
C SER A 100 -7.44 -11.39 17.32
N THR A 101 -8.61 -12.01 17.47
CA THR A 101 -9.18 -12.95 16.49
C THR A 101 -9.49 -12.33 15.13
N ASN A 102 -9.71 -11.00 15.06
CA ASN A 102 -10.08 -10.32 13.82
C ASN A 102 -8.93 -9.55 13.15
N LEU A 103 -7.68 -9.73 13.60
CA LEU A 103 -6.53 -9.14 12.93
C LEU A 103 -6.19 -9.90 11.64
N LYS A 104 -6.03 -9.16 10.55
CA LYS A 104 -5.52 -9.74 9.30
C LYS A 104 -4.06 -10.17 9.48
N GLU A 105 -3.63 -11.13 8.67
CA GLU A 105 -2.29 -11.74 8.79
C GLU A 105 -1.14 -10.70 8.73
N HIS A 106 -1.28 -9.66 7.90
CA HIS A 106 -0.27 -8.60 7.79
C HIS A 106 -0.27 -7.66 9.00
N GLU A 107 -1.43 -7.43 9.62
CA GLU A 107 -1.56 -6.63 10.85
C GLU A 107 -0.95 -7.39 12.02
N SER A 108 -1.32 -8.66 12.21
CA SER A 108 -0.77 -9.54 13.25
C SER A 108 0.75 -9.66 13.13
N TYR A 109 1.27 -9.88 11.91
CA TYR A 109 2.70 -9.94 11.67
C TYR A 109 3.42 -8.62 12.01
N LEU A 110 2.85 -7.47 11.61
CA LEU A 110 3.44 -6.17 11.90
C LEU A 110 3.50 -5.94 13.41
N THR A 111 2.41 -6.19 14.12
CA THR A 111 2.33 -6.08 15.57
C THR A 111 3.37 -6.98 16.22
N HIS A 112 3.43 -8.25 15.83
CA HIS A 112 4.40 -9.18 16.41
C HIS A 112 5.85 -8.72 16.18
N TRP A 113 6.18 -8.32 14.94
CA TRP A 113 7.51 -7.83 14.61
C TRP A 113 7.88 -6.57 15.40
N LEU A 114 7.02 -5.54 15.43
CA LEU A 114 7.33 -4.29 16.10
C LEU A 114 7.40 -4.45 17.63
N PHE A 115 6.49 -5.20 18.24
CA PHE A 115 6.41 -5.27 19.70
C PHE A 115 7.41 -6.26 20.30
N TYR A 116 7.63 -7.41 19.66
CA TYR A 116 8.51 -8.45 20.23
C TYR A 116 9.94 -8.42 19.67
N SER A 117 10.16 -7.90 18.45
CA SER A 117 11.53 -7.80 17.90
C SER A 117 12.18 -6.42 18.09
N ILE A 118 11.39 -5.37 18.33
CA ILE A 118 11.89 -4.00 18.51
C ILE A 118 11.55 -3.46 19.90
N GLY A 119 10.30 -3.61 20.31
CA GLY A 119 9.82 -3.23 21.64
C GLY A 119 10.10 -4.25 22.73
N ASN A 120 9.33 -4.16 23.82
CA ASN A 120 9.47 -5.00 25.01
C ASN A 120 8.37 -6.08 25.15
N GLY A 121 7.61 -6.35 24.08
CA GLY A 121 6.49 -7.28 24.08
C GLY A 121 5.16 -6.70 24.57
N ALA A 122 5.16 -5.57 25.28
CA ALA A 122 3.93 -4.87 25.71
C ALA A 122 3.76 -3.51 25.01
N SER A 123 4.87 -2.84 24.70
CA SER A 123 4.90 -1.51 24.11
C SER A 123 6.11 -1.32 23.20
N VAL A 124 6.00 -0.36 22.28
CA VAL A 124 7.09 0.09 21.42
C VAL A 124 6.94 1.58 21.14
N THR A 125 8.06 2.31 21.13
CA THR A 125 8.09 3.75 20.81
C THR A 125 8.42 3.99 19.34
N LEU A 126 7.96 5.13 18.81
CA LEU A 126 8.30 5.56 17.46
C LEU A 126 9.81 5.78 17.31
N LYS A 127 10.47 6.29 18.36
CA LYS A 127 11.92 6.40 18.39
C LYS A 127 12.62 5.04 18.29
N GLU A 128 12.19 4.01 19.02
CA GLU A 128 12.78 2.67 18.93
C GLU A 128 12.66 2.09 17.52
N ILE A 129 11.49 2.21 16.89
CA ILE A 129 11.28 1.76 15.50
C ILE A 129 12.26 2.48 14.55
N LYS A 130 12.41 3.79 14.71
CA LYS A 130 13.30 4.61 13.88
C LYS A 130 14.78 4.26 14.10
N ASP A 131 15.19 4.06 15.35
CA ASP A 131 16.56 3.73 15.71
C ASP A 131 16.90 2.32 15.21
N TYR A 132 15.98 1.36 15.33
CA TYR A 132 16.13 0.00 14.80
C TYR A 132 16.27 -0.03 13.28
N ALA A 133 15.49 0.80 12.56
CA ALA A 133 15.58 0.90 11.11
C ALA A 133 16.91 1.51 10.62
N LYS A 134 17.53 2.38 11.43
CA LYS A 134 18.75 3.12 11.06
C LYS A 134 20.05 2.45 11.51
N ALA A 135 20.03 1.70 12.60
CA ALA A 135 21.24 1.12 13.14
C ALA A 135 21.78 0.02 12.21
N SER A 136 23.06 0.10 11.85
CA SER A 136 23.70 -0.82 10.89
C SER A 136 23.55 -2.30 11.27
N ARG A 137 23.55 -2.61 12.59
CA ARG A 137 23.38 -3.98 13.10
C ARG A 137 21.98 -4.56 12.85
N THR A 138 20.95 -3.73 12.79
CA THR A 138 19.54 -4.15 12.71
C THR A 138 18.91 -3.83 11.36
N GLN A 139 19.53 -2.99 10.54
CA GLN A 139 19.04 -2.59 9.22
C GLN A 139 18.71 -3.79 8.30
N SER A 140 19.56 -4.82 8.28
CA SER A 140 19.31 -6.04 7.50
C SER A 140 18.07 -6.80 7.99
N SER A 141 17.92 -6.95 9.31
CA SER A 141 16.73 -7.54 9.92
C SER A 141 15.48 -6.71 9.63
N PHE A 142 15.59 -5.38 9.72
CA PHE A 142 14.48 -4.48 9.44
C PHE A 142 14.00 -4.64 7.99
N ARG A 143 14.93 -4.62 7.02
CA ARG A 143 14.61 -4.81 5.59
C ARG A 143 13.97 -6.17 5.34
N HIS A 144 14.48 -7.24 5.96
CA HIS A 144 13.92 -8.59 5.82
C HIS A 144 12.47 -8.66 6.33
N ASN A 145 12.23 -8.16 7.53
CA ASN A 145 10.91 -8.16 8.14
C ASN A 145 9.93 -7.23 7.41
N TYR A 146 10.39 -6.06 6.96
CA TYR A 146 9.63 -5.17 6.10
C TYR A 146 9.17 -5.87 4.81
N ASN A 147 10.09 -6.55 4.11
CA ASN A 147 9.76 -7.28 2.89
C ASN A 147 8.77 -8.42 3.14
N LYS A 148 8.90 -9.15 4.27
CA LYS A 148 7.93 -10.17 4.68
C LYS A 148 6.55 -9.56 4.93
N TRP A 149 6.48 -8.43 5.63
CA TRP A 149 5.24 -7.71 5.87
C TRP A 149 4.59 -7.26 4.55
N VAL A 150 5.35 -6.64 3.64
CA VAL A 150 4.87 -6.24 2.30
C VAL A 150 4.31 -7.43 1.51
N LYS A 151 4.94 -8.62 1.60
CA LYS A 151 4.40 -9.84 0.98
C LYS A 151 3.04 -10.23 1.55
N LYS A 152 2.87 -10.15 2.88
CA LYS A 152 1.59 -10.46 3.54
C LYS A 152 0.50 -9.45 3.17
N VAL A 153 0.82 -8.16 3.10
CA VAL A 153 -0.09 -7.13 2.55
C VAL A 153 -0.49 -7.48 1.12
N GLY A 154 0.48 -7.91 0.30
CA GLY A 154 0.21 -8.37 -1.06
C GLY A 154 -0.67 -9.61 -1.15
N ALA A 155 -0.54 -10.56 -0.22
CA ALA A 155 -1.40 -11.74 -0.15
C ALA A 155 -2.84 -11.36 0.24
N GLU A 156 -3.00 -10.45 1.20
CA GLU A 156 -4.29 -9.90 1.58
C GLU A 156 -4.94 -9.13 0.42
N PHE A 157 -4.17 -8.27 -0.27
CA PHE A 157 -4.65 -7.53 -1.45
C PHE A 157 -5.21 -8.43 -2.55
N LYS A 158 -4.58 -9.59 -2.80
CA LYS A 158 -5.06 -10.55 -3.81
C LYS A 158 -6.45 -11.11 -3.51
N LYS A 159 -6.89 -11.13 -2.25
CA LYS A 159 -8.23 -11.62 -1.86
C LYS A 159 -9.36 -10.74 -2.40
N TYR A 160 -9.10 -9.45 -2.64
CA TYR A 160 -10.10 -8.51 -3.13
C TYR A 160 -10.26 -8.51 -4.66
N ASN A 161 -9.34 -9.14 -5.40
CA ASN A 161 -9.41 -9.30 -6.86
C ASN A 161 -9.66 -7.99 -7.66
N TYR A 162 -9.20 -6.83 -7.17
CA TYR A 162 -9.48 -5.52 -7.78
C TYR A 162 -9.02 -5.37 -9.24
N PHE A 163 -7.91 -6.03 -9.63
CA PHE A 163 -7.38 -5.96 -11.00
C PHE A 163 -7.86 -7.11 -11.90
N GLY A 164 -8.70 -8.02 -11.40
CA GLY A 164 -9.06 -9.27 -12.07
C GLY A 164 -7.86 -10.21 -12.27
N GLN A 165 -8.13 -11.43 -12.74
CA GLN A 165 -7.07 -12.20 -13.39
C GLN A 165 -6.72 -11.48 -14.69
N SER A 166 -5.44 -11.24 -14.96
CA SER A 166 -5.02 -10.62 -16.24
C SER A 166 -5.73 -11.35 -17.36
N LYS A 167 -6.54 -10.64 -18.16
CA LYS A 167 -7.03 -11.21 -19.42
C LYS A 167 -5.80 -11.76 -20.16
N GLU A 168 -5.89 -13.00 -20.63
CA GLU A 168 -4.75 -13.76 -21.19
C GLU A 168 -3.95 -13.01 -22.27
N GLY A 169 -4.50 -11.95 -22.86
CA GLY A 169 -3.86 -11.10 -23.87
C GLY A 169 -2.72 -10.19 -23.41
N LEU A 170 -2.36 -10.12 -22.12
CA LEU A 170 -1.16 -9.38 -21.65
C LEU A 170 0.06 -10.27 -21.41
N LYS A 171 -0.03 -11.58 -21.71
CA LYS A 171 1.10 -12.53 -21.57
C LYS A 171 2.06 -12.58 -22.77
N THR A 172 1.83 -11.79 -23.83
CA THR A 172 2.66 -11.82 -25.04
C THR A 172 3.35 -10.48 -25.27
N ALA A 173 4.37 -10.21 -24.44
CA ALA A 173 5.45 -9.28 -24.77
C ALA A 173 6.66 -9.68 -23.91
N GLY A 174 7.26 -10.82 -24.26
CA GLY A 174 8.54 -11.31 -23.79
C GLY A 174 9.33 -11.80 -25.00
#